data_AF-D3XCD3-F1
#
_entry.id   AF-D3XCD3-F1
#
_cell.length_a   1.000
_cell.length_b   1.000
_cell.length_c   1.000
_cell.angle_alpha   90.00
_cell.angle_beta   90.00
_cell.angle_gamma   90.00
#
_symmetry.space_group_name_H-M   'P 1'
#
loop_
_entity.id
_entity.type
_entity.pdbx_description
1 polymer ?
#
loop_
_entity_poly.entity_id
_entity_poly.type
_entity_poly.pdbx_seq_one_letter_code
_entity_poly.pdbx_strand_id
1 'polypeptide(L)'
;MGIPIEFQEWMPYIIVLGAAVAILLLIGARRHLLAYAPADKLGVPIGNGQTIGAQDEQGDYFSSATTPYGTTAVVADGISGLAHGRLASTIAVTVFIREFLKLSNIRDIHDYFTKAAKISNSEILQQLRGAPGGTTLVAGVIAGDRLYWAAVGDSVIMVFRDGEFIWMNEEHALETVLKEHRLVGGV
;
A
#
# COMPACT_ATOMS: atom_id res chain seq x y z
N MET A 1 -45.25 11.37 47.66
CA MET A 1 -44.24 12.45 47.71
C MET A 1 -44.09 12.93 46.28
N GLY A 2 -44.76 14.04 45.94
CA GLY A 2 -44.86 14.52 44.56
C GLY A 2 -43.51 15.05 44.08
N ILE A 3 -43.16 14.76 42.83
CA ILE A 3 -42.00 15.35 42.18
C ILE A 3 -42.26 16.86 42.11
N PRO A 4 -41.32 17.73 42.56
CA PRO A 4 -41.53 19.18 42.53
C PRO A 4 -41.85 19.64 41.09
N ILE A 5 -42.86 20.49 40.94
CA ILE A 5 -43.43 20.93 39.65
C ILE A 5 -42.35 21.46 38.69
N GLU A 6 -41.31 22.09 39.24
CA GLU A 6 -40.14 22.57 38.52
C GLU A 6 -39.40 21.44 37.78
N PHE A 7 -39.21 20.26 38.39
CA PHE A 7 -38.55 19.10 37.75
C PHE A 7 -39.33 18.55 36.55
N GLN A 8 -40.64 18.72 36.53
CA GLN A 8 -41.50 18.18 35.47
C GLN A 8 -41.38 18.99 34.16
N GLU A 9 -41.04 20.28 34.24
CA GLU A 9 -40.79 21.14 33.07
C GLU A 9 -39.43 20.87 32.42
N TRP A 10 -38.41 20.51 33.20
CA TRP A 10 -37.07 20.17 32.70
C TRP A 10 -36.95 18.73 32.17
N MET A 11 -37.85 17.85 32.61
CA MET A 11 -37.88 16.43 32.25
C MET A 11 -37.83 16.15 30.73
N PRO A 12 -38.62 16.80 29.86
CA PRO A 12 -38.52 16.58 28.41
C PRO A 12 -37.15 16.97 27.83
N TYR A 13 -36.52 18.04 28.32
CA TYR A 13 -35.22 18.50 27.83
C TYR A 13 -34.09 17.54 28.22
N ILE A 14 -34.14 16.98 29.43
CA ILE A 14 -33.17 15.99 29.89
C ILE A 14 -33.25 14.71 29.05
N ILE A 15 -34.46 14.27 28.69
CA ILE A 15 -34.68 13.10 27.83
C ILE A 15 -34.11 13.34 26.42
N VAL A 16 -34.37 14.51 25.83
CA VAL A 16 -33.86 14.86 24.49
C VAL A 16 -32.33 14.96 24.50
N LEU A 17 -31.74 15.59 25.52
CA LEU A 17 -30.28 15.69 25.64
C LEU A 17 -29.64 14.30 25.81
N GLY A 18 -30.21 13.44 26.65
CA GLY A 18 -29.75 12.07 26.83
C GLY A 18 -29.81 11.25 25.53
N ALA A 19 -30.89 11.38 24.77
CA ALA A 19 -31.03 10.74 23.46
C ALA A 19 -30.01 11.28 22.45
N ALA A 20 -29.77 12.59 22.41
CA ALA A 20 -28.77 13.20 21.52
C ALA A 20 -27.34 12.73 21.84
N VAL A 21 -26.98 12.67 23.13
CA VAL A 21 -25.69 12.14 23.58
C VAL A 21 -25.55 10.66 23.22
N ALA A 22 -26.59 9.85 23.44
CA ALA A 22 -26.59 8.44 23.06
C ALA A 22 -26.42 8.26 21.54
N ILE A 23 -27.10 9.07 20.72
CA ILE A 23 -26.95 9.07 19.26
C ILE A 23 -25.53 9.45 18.86
N LEU A 24 -24.94 10.48 19.45
CA LEU A 24 -23.55 10.87 19.17
C LEU A 24 -22.54 9.79 19.58
N LEU A 25 -22.76 9.14 20.73
CA LEU A 25 -21.96 8.00 21.17
C LEU A 25 -22.10 6.81 20.22
N LEU A 26 -23.31 6.51 19.75
CA LEU A 26 -23.55 5.45 18.77
C LEU A 26 -22.95 5.76 17.40
N ILE A 27 -23.00 7.02 16.94
CA ILE A 27 -22.34 7.45 15.70
C ILE A 27 -20.83 7.37 15.86
N GLY A 28 -20.29 7.82 16.99
CA GLY A 28 -18.87 7.72 17.32
C GLY A 28 -18.40 6.26 17.36
N ALA A 29 -19.12 5.40 18.09
CA ALA A 29 -18.86 3.97 18.17
C ALA A 29 -19.00 3.30 16.80
N ARG A 30 -20.03 3.62 16.01
CA ARG A 30 -20.19 3.11 14.64
C ARG A 30 -19.03 3.54 13.74
N ARG A 31 -18.59 4.80 13.81
CA ARG A 31 -17.42 5.27 13.06
C ARG A 31 -16.15 4.54 13.51
N HIS A 32 -15.99 4.32 14.81
CA HIS A 32 -14.86 3.59 15.36
C HIS A 32 -14.88 2.12 14.93
N LEU A 33 -16.05 1.48 14.97
CA LEU A 33 -16.27 0.09 14.57
C LEU A 33 -16.17 -0.09 13.06
N LEU A 34 -16.55 0.87 12.23
CA LEU A 34 -16.34 0.82 10.77
C LEU A 34 -14.88 1.10 10.39
N ALA A 35 -14.18 1.96 11.14
CA ALA A 35 -12.74 2.14 10.99
C ALA A 35 -11.93 0.92 11.46
N TYR A 36 -12.51 0.10 12.35
CA TYR A 36 -11.93 -1.15 12.85
C TYR A 36 -12.57 -2.41 12.27
N ALA A 37 -13.60 -2.28 11.42
CA ALA A 37 -14.26 -3.43 10.83
C ALA A 37 -13.25 -4.09 9.89
N PRO A 38 -12.82 -5.32 10.16
CA PRO A 38 -11.97 -6.03 9.23
C PRO A 38 -12.70 -6.09 7.89
N ALA A 39 -12.04 -5.63 6.83
CA ALA A 39 -12.63 -5.61 5.50
C ALA A 39 -13.10 -7.03 5.15
N ASP A 40 -14.41 -7.22 5.04
CA ASP A 40 -15.08 -8.51 4.76
C ASP A 40 -14.89 -8.97 3.30
N LYS A 41 -13.77 -8.59 2.70
CA LYS A 41 -13.26 -9.08 1.42
C LYS A 41 -11.78 -9.30 1.62
N LEU A 42 -11.42 -10.53 1.95
CA LEU A 42 -10.07 -10.92 2.36
C LEU A 42 -9.02 -10.87 1.23
N GLY A 43 -9.26 -10.11 0.15
CA GLY A 43 -8.31 -9.89 -0.94
C GLY A 43 -8.96 -9.39 -2.22
N VAL A 44 -8.18 -8.67 -3.01
CA VAL A 44 -8.51 -8.38 -4.42
C VAL A 44 -8.17 -9.61 -5.26
N PRO A 45 -8.98 -10.02 -6.25
CA PRO A 45 -8.59 -11.06 -7.19
C PRO A 45 -7.29 -10.68 -7.92
N ILE A 46 -6.31 -11.59 -7.93
CA ILE A 46 -5.00 -11.36 -8.53
C ILE A 46 -4.82 -12.30 -9.72
N GLY A 47 -4.44 -11.73 -10.86
CA GLY A 47 -3.95 -12.46 -12.02
C GLY A 47 -2.50 -12.07 -12.28
N ASN A 48 -1.66 -13.06 -12.53
CA ASN A 48 -0.25 -12.86 -12.83
C ASN A 48 0.12 -13.52 -14.16
N GLY A 49 1.04 -12.90 -14.90
CA GLY A 49 1.57 -13.44 -16.15
C GLY A 49 2.97 -12.90 -16.41
N GLN A 50 3.84 -13.76 -16.95
CA GLN A 50 5.20 -13.42 -17.37
C GLN A 50 5.56 -14.21 -18.61
N THR A 51 6.45 -13.67 -19.43
CA THR A 51 7.03 -14.36 -20.59
C THR A 51 8.49 -13.96 -20.73
N ILE A 52 9.34 -14.92 -21.10
CA ILE A 52 10.77 -14.67 -21.35
C ILE A 52 11.00 -13.87 -22.64
N GLY A 53 10.03 -13.90 -23.56
CA GLY A 53 10.17 -13.26 -24.87
C GLY A 53 11.33 -13.88 -25.67
N ALA A 54 12.18 -13.02 -26.22
CA ALA A 54 13.32 -13.41 -27.05
C ALA A 54 14.65 -13.50 -26.28
N GLN A 55 14.62 -13.38 -24.95
CA GLN A 55 15.82 -13.41 -24.11
C GLN A 55 16.26 -14.85 -23.79
N ASP A 56 17.55 -15.02 -23.51
CA ASP A 56 18.11 -16.31 -23.08
C ASP A 56 17.78 -16.65 -21.62
N GLU A 57 17.59 -15.62 -20.78
CA GLU A 57 17.25 -15.76 -19.37
C GLU A 57 16.13 -14.80 -18.96
N GLN A 58 15.26 -15.27 -18.05
CA GLN A 58 14.24 -14.40 -17.46
C GLN A 58 14.86 -13.49 -16.39
N GLY A 59 14.83 -12.19 -16.65
CA GLY A 59 15.29 -11.13 -15.74
C GLY A 59 14.18 -10.49 -14.92
N ASP A 60 12.93 -10.60 -15.36
CA ASP A 60 11.78 -10.12 -14.59
C ASP A 60 11.48 -11.03 -13.40
N TYR A 61 10.85 -10.46 -12.38
CA TYR A 61 10.30 -11.22 -11.28
C TYR A 61 9.10 -10.48 -10.69
N PHE A 62 8.09 -11.22 -10.25
CA PHE A 62 6.93 -10.65 -9.59
C PHE A 62 6.46 -11.52 -8.44
N SER A 63 5.70 -10.91 -7.52
CA SER A 63 5.00 -11.64 -6.48
C SER A 63 3.83 -10.81 -5.93
N SER A 64 2.89 -11.50 -5.31
CA SER A 64 1.70 -10.91 -4.72
C SER A 64 1.37 -11.59 -3.40
N ALA A 65 0.86 -10.83 -2.44
CA ALA A 65 0.46 -11.36 -1.15
C ALA A 65 -0.75 -10.60 -0.60
N THR A 66 -1.54 -11.28 0.24
CA THR A 66 -2.69 -10.66 0.90
C THR A 66 -2.59 -10.82 2.40
N THR A 67 -2.88 -9.73 3.13
CA THR A 67 -2.95 -9.67 4.58
C THR A 67 -4.27 -9.00 4.98
N PRO A 68 -4.66 -9.00 6.27
CA PRO A 68 -5.80 -8.22 6.75
C PRO A 68 -5.69 -6.71 6.47
N TYR A 69 -4.49 -6.20 6.17
CA TYR A 69 -4.25 -4.77 5.90
C TYR A 69 -4.26 -4.43 4.40
N GLY A 70 -4.39 -5.43 3.51
CA GLY A 70 -4.53 -5.21 2.07
C GLY A 70 -3.91 -6.32 1.22
N THR A 71 -3.97 -6.12 -0.09
CA THR A 71 -3.36 -6.98 -1.10
C THR A 71 -2.23 -6.22 -1.79
N THR A 72 -1.02 -6.80 -1.79
CA THR A 72 0.14 -6.26 -2.50
C THR A 72 0.42 -7.04 -3.78
N ALA A 73 0.90 -6.34 -4.80
CA ALA A 73 1.51 -6.88 -6.00
C ALA A 73 2.78 -6.10 -6.31
N VAL A 74 3.86 -6.81 -6.59
CA VAL A 74 5.19 -6.25 -6.81
C VAL A 74 5.79 -6.88 -8.05
N VAL A 75 6.35 -6.05 -8.93
CA VAL A 75 7.03 -6.45 -10.17
C VAL A 75 8.37 -5.74 -10.23
N ALA A 76 9.39 -6.41 -10.72
CA ALA A 76 10.72 -5.87 -10.91
C ALA A 76 11.30 -6.40 -12.21
N ASP A 77 11.92 -5.53 -13.00
CA ASP A 77 12.62 -5.88 -14.24
C ASP A 77 14.13 -5.73 -14.04
N GLY A 78 14.84 -6.86 -14.04
CA GLY A 78 16.28 -6.90 -13.88
C GLY A 78 17.00 -6.37 -15.12
N ILE A 79 17.90 -5.40 -14.95
CA ILE A 79 18.61 -4.77 -16.06
C ILE A 79 19.46 -5.81 -16.81
N SER A 80 19.11 -6.05 -18.07
CA SER A 80 19.82 -6.96 -18.97
C SER A 80 21.24 -6.48 -19.31
N GLY A 81 22.17 -7.40 -19.61
CA GLY A 81 23.57 -7.09 -19.93
C GLY A 81 24.49 -6.85 -18.73
N LEU A 82 23.92 -6.74 -17.52
CA LEU A 82 24.64 -6.86 -16.26
C LEU A 82 24.41 -8.28 -15.72
N ALA A 83 25.48 -8.97 -15.32
CA ALA A 83 25.45 -10.40 -14.97
C ALA A 83 24.47 -10.81 -13.84
N HIS A 84 23.80 -9.85 -13.21
CA HIS A 84 23.02 -10.04 -11.98
C HIS A 84 21.66 -9.34 -11.98
N GLY A 85 21.08 -9.02 -13.15
CA GLY A 85 19.74 -8.43 -13.25
C GLY A 85 18.66 -9.26 -12.56
N ARG A 86 18.60 -10.57 -12.86
CA ARG A 86 17.68 -11.53 -12.24
C ARG A 86 17.86 -11.62 -10.71
N LEU A 87 19.10 -11.56 -10.23
CA LEU A 87 19.40 -11.57 -8.80
C LEU A 87 18.82 -10.32 -8.14
N ALA A 88 19.03 -9.15 -8.76
CA ALA A 88 18.52 -7.88 -8.25
C ALA A 88 16.98 -7.85 -8.20
N SER A 89 16.29 -8.24 -9.28
CA SER A 89 14.82 -8.29 -9.34
C SER A 89 14.23 -9.25 -8.30
N THR A 90 14.84 -10.44 -8.16
CA THR A 90 14.42 -11.45 -7.17
C THR A 90 14.54 -10.91 -5.74
N ILE A 91 15.67 -10.28 -5.39
CA ILE A 91 15.86 -9.69 -4.06
C ILE A 91 14.87 -8.56 -3.82
N ALA A 92 14.69 -7.66 -4.79
CA ALA A 92 13.81 -6.51 -4.66
C ALA A 92 12.38 -6.93 -4.31
N VAL A 93 11.78 -7.80 -5.12
CA VAL A 93 10.42 -8.32 -4.87
C VAL A 93 10.34 -9.08 -3.56
N THR A 94 11.31 -9.95 -3.27
CA THR A 94 11.31 -10.78 -2.06
C THR A 94 11.32 -9.92 -0.80
N VAL A 95 12.15 -8.88 -0.77
CA VAL A 95 12.20 -7.92 0.34
C VAL A 95 10.89 -7.15 0.48
N PHE A 96 10.31 -6.67 -0.63
CA PHE A 96 9.04 -5.94 -0.59
C PHE A 96 7.88 -6.80 -0.07
N ILE A 97 7.79 -8.06 -0.48
CA ILE A 97 6.80 -8.99 0.07
C ILE A 97 7.08 -9.26 1.54
N ARG A 98 8.33 -9.53 1.90
CA ARG A 98 8.73 -9.82 3.29
C ARG A 98 8.43 -8.66 4.24
N GLU A 99 8.69 -7.42 3.84
CA GLU A 99 8.36 -6.24 4.65
C GLU A 99 6.85 -5.97 4.66
N PHE A 100 6.13 -6.27 3.57
CA PHE A 100 4.66 -6.15 3.53
C PHE A 100 3.99 -7.11 4.52
N LEU A 101 4.46 -8.35 4.59
CA LEU A 101 3.96 -9.36 5.53
C LEU A 101 4.20 -8.98 7.01
N LYS A 102 5.12 -8.05 7.29
CA LYS A 102 5.37 -7.50 8.63
C LYS A 102 4.47 -6.32 8.96
N LEU A 103 3.73 -5.79 8.00
CA LEU A 103 2.84 -4.66 8.21
C LEU A 103 1.73 -5.07 9.19
N SER A 104 1.61 -4.32 10.29
CA SER A 104 0.60 -4.52 11.32
C SER A 104 -0.46 -3.41 11.33
N ASN A 105 -0.28 -2.37 10.52
CA ASN A 105 -1.22 -1.28 10.36
C ASN A 105 -1.06 -0.63 8.98
N ILE A 106 -2.17 -0.40 8.29
CA ILE A 106 -2.15 0.30 6.98
C ILE A 106 -1.63 1.73 7.08
N ARG A 107 -1.66 2.38 8.26
CA ARG A 107 -1.10 3.71 8.47
C ARG A 107 0.40 3.78 8.24
N ASP A 108 1.10 2.65 8.37
CA ASP A 108 2.55 2.56 8.23
C ASP A 108 2.97 2.26 6.77
N ILE A 109 2.03 2.30 5.82
CA ILE A 109 2.27 1.92 4.42
C ILE A 109 3.34 2.77 3.72
N HIS A 110 3.44 4.06 4.05
CA HIS A 110 4.47 4.94 3.48
C HIS A 110 5.87 4.61 4.02
N ASP A 111 5.95 4.30 5.31
CA ASP A 111 7.19 3.85 5.95
C ASP A 111 7.60 2.49 5.41
N TYR A 112 6.63 1.60 5.15
CA TYR A 112 6.84 0.33 4.48
C TYR A 112 7.57 0.49 3.14
N PHE A 113 7.09 1.34 2.23
CA PHE A 113 7.74 1.52 0.92
C PHE A 113 9.18 2.03 1.06
N THR A 114 9.38 3.05 1.90
CA THR A 114 10.70 3.64 2.13
C THR A 114 11.66 2.62 2.75
N LYS A 115 11.19 1.84 3.73
CA LYS A 115 11.98 0.82 4.41
C LYS A 115 12.31 -0.34 3.48
N ALA A 116 11.32 -0.85 2.76
CA ALA A 116 11.49 -1.95 1.82
C ALA A 116 12.50 -1.58 0.72
N ALA A 117 12.42 -0.38 0.17
CA ALA A 117 13.37 0.13 -0.83
C ALA A 117 14.81 0.24 -0.29
N LYS A 118 14.99 0.74 0.93
CA LYS A 118 16.31 0.84 1.56
C LYS A 118 16.92 -0.53 1.84
N ILE A 119 16.12 -1.45 2.38
CA ILE A 119 16.56 -2.82 2.69
C ILE A 119 16.88 -3.56 1.39
N SER A 120 16.03 -3.48 0.37
CA SER A 120 16.26 -4.16 -0.90
C SER A 120 17.53 -3.65 -1.58
N ASN A 121 17.72 -2.33 -1.65
CA ASN A 121 18.93 -1.75 -2.23
C ASN A 121 20.19 -2.20 -1.47
N SER A 122 20.15 -2.21 -0.13
CA SER A 122 21.28 -2.69 0.68
C SER A 122 21.58 -4.17 0.45
N GLU A 123 20.56 -5.03 0.38
CA GLU A 123 20.73 -6.47 0.14
C GLU A 123 21.26 -6.73 -1.28
N ILE A 124 20.76 -6.01 -2.28
CA ILE A 124 21.26 -6.09 -3.66
C ILE A 124 22.74 -5.70 -3.70
N LEU A 125 23.11 -4.54 -3.18
CA LEU A 125 24.52 -4.09 -3.17
C LEU A 125 25.44 -5.08 -2.45
N GLN A 126 24.99 -5.65 -1.34
CA GLN A 126 25.75 -6.66 -0.60
C GLN A 126 25.96 -7.95 -1.41
N GLN A 127 24.92 -8.42 -2.11
CA GLN A 127 24.99 -9.64 -2.93
C GLN A 127 25.83 -9.42 -4.19
N LEU A 128 25.75 -8.23 -4.79
CA LEU A 128 26.55 -7.87 -5.96
C LEU A 128 28.05 -7.74 -5.65
N ARG A 129 28.44 -7.42 -4.40
CA ARG A 129 29.85 -7.25 -3.98
C ARG A 129 30.66 -6.35 -4.92
N GLY A 130 30.03 -5.28 -5.43
CA GLY A 130 30.64 -4.34 -6.37
C GLY A 130 30.57 -4.75 -7.84
N ALA A 131 30.02 -5.92 -8.18
CA ALA A 131 29.67 -6.26 -9.55
C ALA A 131 28.53 -5.35 -10.04
N PRO A 132 28.51 -5.00 -11.33
CA PRO A 132 27.41 -4.21 -11.86
C PRO A 132 26.14 -5.06 -11.92
N GLY A 133 25.02 -4.45 -11.54
CA GLY A 133 23.70 -5.07 -11.51
C GLY A 133 22.66 -4.08 -11.00
N GLY A 134 21.39 -4.32 -11.33
CA GLY A 134 20.29 -3.46 -10.94
C GLY A 134 18.96 -4.01 -11.45
N THR A 135 17.88 -3.41 -10.95
CA THR A 135 16.51 -3.75 -11.33
C THR A 135 15.66 -2.51 -11.20
N THR A 136 14.60 -2.43 -12.01
CA THR A 136 13.45 -1.57 -11.74
C THR A 136 12.62 -2.19 -10.63
N LEU A 137 11.64 -1.44 -10.11
CA LEU A 137 10.61 -1.99 -9.24
C LEU A 137 9.34 -1.15 -9.31
N VAL A 138 8.20 -1.80 -9.40
CA VAL A 138 6.87 -1.25 -9.12
C VAL A 138 6.22 -2.10 -8.03
N ALA A 139 5.65 -1.44 -7.03
CA ALA A 139 4.87 -2.07 -5.98
C ALA A 139 3.54 -1.34 -5.81
N GLY A 140 2.45 -2.09 -5.74
CA GLY A 140 1.10 -1.58 -5.48
C GLY A 140 0.47 -2.34 -4.32
N VAL A 141 -0.20 -1.61 -3.42
CA VAL A 141 -0.98 -2.15 -2.31
C VAL A 141 -2.39 -1.60 -2.40
N ILE A 142 -3.37 -2.50 -2.54
CA ILE A 142 -4.79 -2.17 -2.50
C ILE A 142 -5.31 -2.47 -1.10
N ALA A 143 -5.84 -1.45 -0.43
CA ALA A 143 -6.47 -1.56 0.87
C ALA A 143 -7.76 -0.74 0.89
N GLY A 144 -8.90 -1.41 1.09
CA GLY A 144 -10.21 -0.77 0.96
C GLY A 144 -10.45 -0.28 -0.47
N ASP A 145 -10.69 1.02 -0.62
CA ASP A 145 -10.92 1.73 -1.88
C ASP A 145 -9.68 2.47 -2.42
N ARG A 146 -8.52 2.28 -1.78
CA ARG A 146 -7.28 3.02 -2.09
C ARG A 146 -6.21 2.13 -2.68
N LEU A 147 -5.46 2.71 -3.62
CA LEU A 147 -4.22 2.16 -4.17
C LEU A 147 -3.04 3.00 -3.65
N TYR A 148 -2.16 2.35 -2.89
CA TYR A 148 -0.87 2.90 -2.49
C TYR A 148 0.20 2.29 -3.38
N TRP A 149 1.15 3.07 -3.87
CA TRP A 149 2.16 2.55 -4.78
C TRP A 149 3.52 3.21 -4.62
N ALA A 150 4.55 2.52 -5.11
CA ALA A 150 5.90 3.02 -5.24
C ALA A 150 6.52 2.49 -6.55
N ALA A 151 7.34 3.31 -7.20
CA ALA A 151 8.02 2.96 -8.43
C ALA A 151 9.47 3.43 -8.42
N VAL A 152 10.36 2.65 -9.04
CA VAL A 152 11.77 2.95 -9.27
C VAL A 152 12.12 2.45 -10.67
N GLY A 153 12.62 3.34 -11.52
CA GLY A 153 12.92 3.03 -12.93
C GLY A 153 11.73 3.29 -13.85
N ASP A 154 11.63 2.50 -14.91
CA ASP A 154 10.70 2.67 -16.04
C ASP A 154 9.59 1.61 -16.09
N SER A 155 9.51 0.70 -15.11
CA SER A 155 8.34 -0.16 -14.96
C SER A 155 7.10 0.65 -14.58
N VAL A 156 5.94 0.23 -15.10
CA VAL A 156 4.72 1.04 -15.10
C VAL A 156 3.64 0.44 -14.20
N ILE A 157 2.90 1.31 -13.52
CA ILE A 157 1.62 0.99 -12.89
C ILE A 157 0.48 1.80 -13.53
N MET A 158 -0.60 1.13 -13.89
CA MET A 158 -1.80 1.73 -14.49
C MET A 158 -3.06 1.27 -13.76
N VAL A 159 -4.07 2.12 -13.74
CA VAL A 159 -5.42 1.82 -13.27
C VAL A 159 -6.37 1.82 -14.46
N PHE A 160 -7.13 0.74 -14.65
CA PHE A 160 -8.21 0.70 -15.62
C PHE A 160 -9.54 1.07 -14.94
N ARG A 161 -10.18 2.16 -15.36
CA ARG A 161 -11.44 2.65 -14.80
C ARG A 161 -12.27 3.32 -15.89
N ASP A 162 -13.58 3.07 -15.89
CA ASP A 162 -14.55 3.67 -16.82
C ASP A 162 -14.18 3.52 -18.31
N GLY A 163 -13.52 2.41 -18.67
CA GLY A 163 -13.10 2.12 -20.04
C GLY A 163 -11.75 2.72 -20.43
N GLU A 164 -11.06 3.39 -19.51
CA GLU A 164 -9.80 4.10 -19.78
C GLU A 164 -8.64 3.59 -18.92
N PHE A 165 -7.42 3.66 -19.45
CA PHE A 165 -6.18 3.41 -18.72
C PHE A 165 -5.59 4.71 -18.20
N ILE A 166 -5.39 4.77 -16.88
CA ILE A 166 -4.81 5.91 -16.17
C ILE A 166 -3.41 5.52 -15.72
N TRP A 167 -2.40 6.25 -16.20
CA TRP A 167 -1.01 6.06 -15.81
C TRP A 167 -0.77 6.64 -14.42
N MET A 168 -0.12 5.87 -13.54
CA MET A 168 0.12 6.30 -12.16
C MET A 168 1.53 6.86 -11.97
N ASN A 169 2.54 6.31 -12.66
CA ASN A 169 3.89 6.85 -12.72
C ASN A 169 4.21 7.33 -14.14
N GLU A 170 4.72 8.55 -14.29
CA GLU A 170 5.16 9.07 -15.59
C GLU A 170 6.52 8.48 -15.99
N GLU A 171 6.65 8.14 -17.27
CA GLU A 171 7.91 7.75 -17.90
C GLU A 171 8.85 8.98 -17.90
N HIS A 172 9.92 8.90 -17.10
CA HIS A 172 10.93 9.95 -16.83
C HIS A 172 10.60 11.03 -15.76
N ALA A 173 10.56 10.61 -14.49
CA ALA A 173 10.88 11.48 -13.36
C ALA A 173 11.93 10.85 -12.43
N LEU A 174 13.20 10.81 -12.86
CA LEU A 174 14.34 10.76 -11.94
C LEU A 174 14.49 12.15 -11.28
N GLU A 175 13.57 12.55 -10.40
CA GLU A 175 13.76 13.67 -9.46
C GLU A 175 12.79 13.56 -8.27
N THR A 176 12.85 12.53 -7.41
CA THR A 176 12.31 12.68 -6.02
C THR A 176 12.86 11.75 -4.94
N VAL A 177 13.94 10.99 -5.16
CA VAL A 177 14.58 10.23 -4.04
C VAL A 177 15.92 10.82 -3.60
N LEU A 178 16.47 11.79 -4.35
CA LEU A 178 17.71 12.50 -3.97
C LEU A 178 17.55 14.00 -3.70
N LYS A 179 16.33 14.55 -3.77
CA LYS A 179 16.02 15.89 -3.25
C LYS A 179 14.90 15.79 -2.23
N GLU A 180 15.31 15.45 -1.02
CA GLU A 180 15.01 16.27 0.16
C GLU A 180 13.54 16.71 0.32
N HIS A 181 12.85 16.10 1.29
CA HIS A 181 11.63 16.64 1.91
C HIS A 181 10.45 16.99 0.98
N ARG A 182 9.55 16.04 0.66
CA ARG A 182 8.07 16.24 0.79
C ARG A 182 7.22 15.13 0.16
N LEU A 183 6.16 14.80 0.91
CA LEU A 183 4.80 14.44 0.47
C LEU A 183 4.55 13.06 -0.13
N VAL A 184 4.19 12.16 0.79
CA VAL A 184 3.07 11.23 0.67
C VAL A 184 1.92 11.82 -0.18
N GLY A 185 1.72 11.27 -1.38
CA GLY A 185 0.53 11.48 -2.21
C GLY A 185 -0.41 10.29 -2.05
N GLY A 186 -1.65 10.55 -1.65
CA GLY A 186 -2.74 9.58 -1.64
C GLY A 186 -3.85 10.08 -2.56
N VAL A 187 -4.29 9.22 -3.48
CA VAL A 187 -5.56 9.38 -4.22
C VAL A 187 -6.61 8.53 -3.49
#